data_AF-A0A7C4NX55-F1
#
_entry.id   AF-A0A7C4NX55-F1
#
_cell.length_a   1.000
_cell.length_b   1.000
_cell.length_c   1.000
_cell.angle_alpha   90.00
_cell.angle_beta   90.00
_cell.angle_gamma   90.00
#
_symmetry.space_group_name_H-M   'P 1'
#
loop_
_entity.id
_entity.type
_entity.pdbx_description
1 polymer ?
#
loop_
_entity_poly.entity_id
_entity_poly.type
_entity_poly.pdbx_seq_one_letter_code
_entity_poly.pdbx_strand_id
1 'polypeptide(L)'
;MYHHEPVLLKEVLEWLNVKENKIYVDGTVGLGGHSSAILEASKPSGILYGFEWNEDSFKIAQERLKKYGERVKLFNKNFVFIKEILQKEGVLADGILLDLGISSFLLEGSKRGFSFQKNEPLDMRINLSINLTAKDILNNYDFVSLSNVFKKGEVPKADKFAKFICRKKKEKNLRNNTRF
;
A
#
# COMPACT_ATOMS: atom_id res chain seq x y z
N MET A 1 -7.09 14.62 -11.76
CA MET A 1 -6.63 14.63 -10.35
C MET A 1 -7.46 13.58 -9.62
N TYR A 2 -6.84 12.55 -9.04
CA TYR A 2 -7.58 11.54 -8.28
C TYR A 2 -8.01 12.18 -6.95
N HIS A 3 -9.31 12.35 -6.73
CA HIS A 3 -9.84 12.82 -5.45
C HIS A 3 -9.83 11.63 -4.49
N HIS A 4 -8.94 11.66 -3.50
CA HIS A 4 -8.90 10.69 -2.41
C HIS A 4 -9.12 11.42 -1.10
N GLU A 5 -10.32 11.27 -0.53
CA GLU A 5 -10.58 11.66 0.85
C GLU A 5 -10.04 10.58 1.77
N PRO A 6 -9.18 10.91 2.74
CA PRO A 6 -8.65 9.92 3.67
C PRO A 6 -9.76 9.36 4.57
N VAL A 7 -9.75 8.04 4.78
CA VAL A 7 -10.72 7.37 5.64
C VAL A 7 -10.50 7.79 7.10
N LEU A 8 -11.60 8.07 7.82
CA LEU A 8 -11.60 8.44 9.24
C LEU A 8 -10.62 9.59 9.59
N LEU A 9 -10.51 10.59 8.70
CA LEU A 9 -9.49 11.63 8.83
C LEU A 9 -9.55 12.37 10.17
N LYS A 10 -10.75 12.70 10.66
CA LYS A 10 -10.92 13.46 11.91
C LYS A 10 -10.52 12.61 13.11
N GLU A 11 -10.99 11.38 13.13
CA GLU A 11 -10.70 10.39 14.17
C GLU A 11 -9.19 10.10 14.20
N VAL A 12 -8.54 9.91 13.05
CA VAL A 12 -7.10 9.70 12.99
C VAL A 12 -6.33 10.86 13.64
N LEU A 13 -6.69 12.12 13.36
CA LEU A 13 -6.03 13.29 13.97
C LEU A 13 -6.26 13.38 15.47
N GLU A 14 -7.47 13.06 15.93
CA GLU A 14 -7.85 13.06 17.34
C GLU A 14 -7.10 11.98 18.12
N TRP A 15 -7.10 10.74 17.63
CA TRP A 15 -6.46 9.59 18.28
C TRP A 15 -4.94 9.65 18.23
N LEU A 16 -4.35 10.20 17.15
CA LEU A 16 -2.92 10.52 17.11
C LEU A 16 -2.55 11.69 18.03
N ASN A 17 -3.55 12.42 18.55
CA ASN A 17 -3.37 13.58 19.41
C ASN A 17 -2.37 14.57 18.78
N VAL A 18 -2.64 14.96 17.53
CA VAL A 18 -1.69 15.73 16.72
C VAL A 18 -1.43 17.11 17.33
N LYS A 19 -0.15 17.46 17.49
CA LYS A 19 0.35 18.68 18.12
C LYS A 19 1.61 19.17 17.43
N GLU A 20 1.93 20.44 17.64
CA GLU A 20 3.22 21.03 17.28
C GLU A 20 4.39 20.39 18.04
N ASN A 21 5.62 20.58 17.55
CA ASN A 21 6.87 20.10 18.17
C ASN A 21 6.94 18.57 18.36
N LYS A 22 6.17 17.82 17.57
CA LYS A 22 6.07 16.36 17.62
C LYS A 22 6.53 15.71 16.32
N ILE A 23 7.00 14.47 16.42
CA ILE A 23 7.42 13.66 15.27
C ILE A 23 6.36 12.61 14.99
N TYR A 24 5.84 12.62 13.77
CA TYR A 24 4.86 11.65 13.30
C TYR A 24 5.46 10.72 12.26
N VAL A 25 4.93 9.51 12.20
CA VAL A 25 5.20 8.56 11.11
C VAL A 25 3.88 8.26 10.41
N ASP A 26 3.89 8.37 9.08
CA ASP A 26 2.85 7.80 8.22
C ASP A 26 3.50 6.64 7.45
N GLY A 27 3.20 5.40 7.85
CA GLY A 27 3.80 4.21 7.23
C GLY A 27 3.16 3.84 5.89
N THR A 28 2.10 4.52 5.49
CA THR A 28 1.26 4.17 4.34
C THR A 28 0.81 5.45 3.66
N VAL A 29 1.77 6.30 3.28
CA VAL A 29 1.50 7.67 2.81
C VAL A 29 0.49 7.68 1.65
N GLY A 30 0.52 6.67 0.78
CA GLY A 30 -0.36 6.59 -0.37
C GLY A 30 -0.23 7.83 -1.24
N LEU A 31 -1.34 8.58 -1.38
CA LEU A 31 -1.36 9.85 -2.11
C LEU A 31 -1.16 11.09 -1.22
N GLY A 32 -0.69 10.92 0.02
CA GLY A 32 -0.36 12.00 0.96
C GLY A 32 -1.55 12.64 1.66
N GLY A 33 -2.68 11.93 1.75
CA GLY A 33 -3.94 12.40 2.33
C GLY A 33 -3.84 12.70 3.82
N HIS A 34 -3.67 11.66 4.65
CA HIS A 34 -3.47 11.81 6.09
C HIS A 34 -2.18 12.57 6.41
N SER A 35 -1.09 12.29 5.69
CA SER A 35 0.18 13.04 5.78
C SER A 35 -0.02 14.57 5.72
N SER A 36 -0.79 15.07 4.73
CA SER A 36 -1.08 16.50 4.61
C SER A 36 -1.83 17.01 5.83
N ALA A 37 -2.85 16.29 6.28
CA ALA A 37 -3.69 16.70 7.41
C ALA A 37 -2.91 16.71 8.74
N ILE A 38 -2.05 15.73 8.97
CA ILE A 38 -1.13 15.70 10.12
C ILE A 38 -0.23 16.92 10.08
N LEU A 39 0.39 17.22 8.94
CA LEU A 39 1.27 18.39 8.79
C LEU A 39 0.52 19.72 8.91
N GLU A 40 -0.73 19.83 8.48
CA GLU A 40 -1.55 21.03 8.72
C GLU A 40 -1.86 21.19 10.22
N ALA A 41 -2.30 20.12 10.89
CA ALA A 41 -2.67 20.15 12.30
C ALA A 41 -1.48 20.31 13.24
N SER A 42 -0.29 19.86 12.83
CA SER A 42 0.95 19.96 13.62
C SER A 42 1.75 21.24 13.35
N LYS A 43 1.15 22.24 12.68
CA LYS A 43 1.79 23.55 12.48
C LYS A 43 2.12 24.21 13.83
N PRO A 44 3.21 25.00 13.91
CA PRO A 44 4.14 25.31 12.81
C PRO A 44 5.28 24.29 12.66
N SER A 45 5.51 23.41 13.64
CA SER A 45 6.81 22.74 13.81
C SER A 45 6.80 21.21 13.82
N GLY A 46 5.65 20.55 13.73
CA GLY A 46 5.59 19.09 13.69
C GLY A 46 6.22 18.52 12.41
N ILE A 47 6.95 17.40 12.56
CA ILE A 47 7.71 16.76 11.48
C ILE A 47 7.08 15.40 11.15
N LEU A 48 6.98 15.08 9.87
CA LEU A 48 6.45 13.81 9.39
C LEU A 48 7.52 12.98 8.67
N TYR A 49 7.65 11.72 9.07
CA TYR A 49 8.40 10.69 8.35
C TYR A 49 7.40 9.79 7.61
N GLY A 50 7.36 9.90 6.28
CA GLY A 50 6.42 9.18 5.44
C GLY A 50 7.06 8.01 4.67
N PHE A 51 6.39 6.86 4.64
CA PHE A 51 6.82 5.65 3.93
C PHE A 51 5.78 5.24 2.89
N GLU A 52 6.22 5.03 1.66
CA GLU A 52 5.38 4.49 0.59
C GLU A 52 6.23 3.70 -0.40
N TRP A 53 5.98 2.40 -0.49
CA TRP A 53 6.73 1.48 -1.35
C TRP A 53 6.19 1.36 -2.78
N ASN A 54 5.00 1.89 -3.07
CA ASN A 54 4.52 2.05 -4.44
C ASN A 54 5.16 3.30 -5.06
N GLU A 55 6.05 3.12 -6.02
CA GLU A 55 6.79 4.21 -6.66
C GLU A 55 5.90 5.31 -7.26
N ASP A 56 4.78 4.95 -7.88
CA ASP A 56 3.87 5.92 -8.50
C ASP A 56 3.15 6.78 -7.45
N SER A 57 2.62 6.14 -6.40
CA SER A 57 1.97 6.82 -5.26
C SER A 57 2.98 7.71 -4.53
N PHE A 58 4.21 7.21 -4.35
CA PHE A 58 5.31 7.96 -3.75
C PHE A 58 5.63 9.25 -4.52
N LYS A 59 5.72 9.20 -5.86
CA LYS A 59 5.94 10.40 -6.70
C LYS A 59 4.81 11.41 -6.55
N ILE A 60 3.55 10.95 -6.51
CA ILE A 60 2.39 11.82 -6.31
C ILE A 60 2.42 12.47 -4.92
N ALA A 61 2.73 11.68 -3.88
CA ALA A 61 2.85 12.18 -2.51
C ALA A 61 4.00 13.18 -2.36
N GLN A 62 5.15 12.94 -2.99
CA GLN A 62 6.27 13.90 -3.02
C GLN A 62 5.85 15.26 -3.55
N GLU A 63 5.17 15.29 -4.70
CA GLU A 63 4.71 16.55 -5.27
C GLU A 63 3.66 17.25 -4.39
N ARG A 64 2.68 16.49 -3.86
CA ARG A 64 1.64 17.03 -2.97
C ARG A 64 2.21 17.62 -1.68
N LEU A 65 3.19 16.96 -1.09
CA LEU A 65 3.74 17.29 0.22
C LEU A 65 4.93 18.26 0.15
N LYS A 66 5.43 18.58 -1.05
CA LYS A 66 6.55 19.50 -1.28
C LYS A 66 6.41 20.85 -0.57
N LYS A 67 5.18 21.38 -0.49
CA LYS A 67 4.87 22.65 0.18
C LYS A 67 5.19 22.68 1.69
N TYR A 68 5.39 21.53 2.33
CA TYR A 68 5.74 21.44 3.74
C TYR A 68 7.25 21.54 4.00
N GLY A 69 8.08 21.55 2.95
CA GLY A 69 9.53 21.76 3.06
C GLY A 69 10.19 20.74 3.99
N GLU A 70 11.04 21.23 4.89
CA GLU A 70 11.83 20.40 5.83
C GLU A 70 10.99 19.64 6.85
N ARG A 71 9.71 19.97 7.00
CA ARG A 71 8.80 19.29 7.91
C ARG A 71 8.34 17.93 7.42
N VAL A 72 8.69 17.54 6.19
CA VAL A 72 8.35 16.23 5.65
C VAL A 72 9.57 15.51 5.11
N LYS A 73 9.78 14.26 5.55
CA LYS A 73 10.81 13.35 5.06
C LYS A 73 10.14 12.11 4.48
N LEU A 74 10.25 11.91 3.16
CA LEU A 74 9.59 10.80 2.46
C LEU A 74 10.59 9.74 2.03
N PHE A 75 10.26 8.47 2.29
CA PHE A 75 11.07 7.31 1.95
C PHE A 75 10.30 6.38 1.03
N ASN A 76 10.84 6.08 -0.16
CA ASN A 76 10.26 5.05 -1.04
C ASN A 76 10.62 3.65 -0.52
N LYS A 77 10.07 3.30 0.64
CA LYS A 77 10.37 2.08 1.38
C LYS A 77 9.09 1.55 2.02
N ASN A 78 9.07 0.24 2.26
CA ASN A 78 7.99 -0.39 3.02
C ASN A 78 8.06 0.03 4.50
N PHE A 79 6.92 0.15 5.18
CA PHE A 79 6.85 0.51 6.61
C PHE A 79 7.63 -0.42 7.54
N VAL A 80 7.99 -1.63 7.12
CA VAL A 80 8.88 -2.52 7.91
C VAL A 80 10.24 -1.87 8.21
N PHE A 81 10.65 -0.87 7.42
CA PHE A 81 11.89 -0.11 7.60
C PHE A 81 11.75 1.12 8.51
N ILE A 82 10.58 1.38 9.11
CA ILE A 82 10.37 2.53 10.01
C ILE A 82 11.42 2.53 11.12
N LYS A 83 11.57 1.41 11.84
CA LYS A 83 12.50 1.31 12.97
C LYS A 83 13.95 1.63 12.57
N GLU A 84 14.42 1.03 11.48
CA GLU A 84 15.77 1.24 10.97
C GLU A 84 16.03 2.73 10.64
N ILE A 85 15.10 3.36 9.93
CA ILE A 85 15.25 4.76 9.51
C ILE A 85 15.21 5.71 10.71
N LEU A 86 14.26 5.55 11.62
CA LEU A 86 14.19 6.43 12.80
C LEU A 86 15.43 6.29 13.69
N GLN A 87 15.96 5.07 13.84
CA GLN A 87 17.20 4.82 14.58
C GLN A 87 18.40 5.50 13.91
N LYS A 88 18.52 5.40 12.57
CA LYS A 88 19.59 6.06 11.81
C LYS A 88 19.55 7.58 11.94
N GLU A 89 18.34 8.15 11.98
CA GLU A 89 18.12 9.59 12.11
C GLU A 89 18.19 10.08 13.57
N GLY A 90 18.31 9.16 14.54
CA GLY A 90 18.40 9.50 15.96
C GLY A 90 17.12 10.09 16.55
N VAL A 91 15.95 9.71 16.01
CA VAL A 91 14.65 10.26 16.41
C VAL A 91 13.71 9.18 16.94
N LEU A 92 12.72 9.59 17.75
CA LEU A 92 11.61 8.76 18.19
C LEU A 92 10.31 9.38 17.67
N ALA A 93 9.37 8.52 17.26
CA ALA A 93 8.06 8.96 16.84
C ALA A 93 7.16 9.15 18.07
N ASP A 94 6.45 10.28 18.12
CA ASP A 94 5.39 10.55 19.08
C ASP A 94 4.05 9.93 18.66
N GLY A 95 3.85 9.71 17.36
CA GLY A 95 2.67 9.06 16.82
C GLY A 95 2.96 8.33 15.50
N ILE A 96 2.34 7.16 15.31
CA ILE A 96 2.52 6.33 14.12
C ILE A 96 1.14 5.99 13.55
N LEU A 97 0.94 6.29 12.28
CA LEU A 97 -0.23 5.90 11.49
C LEU A 97 0.13 4.77 10.53
N LEU A 98 -0.74 3.76 10.47
CA LEU A 98 -0.76 2.73 9.45
C LEU A 98 -2.20 2.57 8.93
N ASP A 99 -2.48 3.10 7.76
CA ASP A 99 -3.71 2.89 7.00
C ASP A 99 -3.53 1.66 6.08
N LEU A 100 -3.80 0.48 6.65
CA LEU A 100 -3.56 -0.78 5.97
C LEU A 100 -4.63 -1.05 4.91
N GLY A 101 -4.21 -1.21 3.67
CA GLY A 101 -5.09 -1.53 2.57
C GLY A 101 -4.45 -1.32 1.22
N ILE A 102 -5.31 -1.16 0.21
CA ILE A 102 -4.93 -0.88 -1.17
C ILE A 102 -5.49 0.49 -1.50
N SER A 103 -4.66 1.41 -2.00
CA SER A 103 -5.09 2.76 -2.36
C SER A 103 -6.03 2.76 -3.58
N SER A 104 -6.87 3.77 -3.71
CA SER A 104 -7.71 3.96 -4.92
C SER A 104 -6.86 4.06 -6.19
N PHE A 105 -5.64 4.58 -6.10
CA PHE A 105 -4.70 4.57 -7.23
C PHE A 105 -4.37 3.15 -7.69
N LEU A 106 -4.11 2.23 -6.76
CA LEU A 106 -3.86 0.83 -7.10
C LEU A 106 -5.10 0.16 -7.73
N LEU A 107 -6.30 0.44 -7.21
CA LEU A 107 -7.55 -0.13 -7.74
C LEU A 107 -7.95 0.43 -9.10
N GLU A 108 -7.74 1.73 -9.34
CA GLU A 108 -8.32 2.42 -10.49
C GLU A 108 -7.30 2.88 -11.52
N GLY A 109 -6.12 3.33 -11.09
CA GLY A 109 -5.14 4.02 -11.93
C GLY A 109 -3.94 3.16 -12.34
N SER A 110 -3.57 2.17 -11.52
CA SER A 110 -2.31 1.44 -11.69
C SER A 110 -2.27 0.52 -12.91
N LYS A 111 -3.44 0.02 -13.35
CA LYS A 111 -3.58 -1.01 -14.39
C LYS A 111 -2.88 -2.34 -14.05
N ARG A 112 -2.74 -2.64 -12.76
CA ARG A 112 -2.00 -3.83 -12.25
C ARG A 112 -2.91 -4.98 -11.82
N GLY A 113 -4.19 -4.94 -12.14
CA GLY A 113 -5.11 -6.05 -11.88
C GLY A 113 -5.55 -6.20 -10.43
N PHE A 114 -5.53 -5.12 -9.65
CA PHE A 114 -6.08 -5.10 -8.30
C PHE A 114 -7.62 -5.07 -8.27
N SER A 115 -8.26 -4.49 -9.29
CA SER A 115 -9.72 -4.48 -9.41
C SER A 115 -10.19 -5.62 -10.31
N PHE A 116 -11.27 -6.31 -9.93
CA PHE A 116 -11.92 -7.31 -10.79
C PHE A 116 -12.86 -6.69 -11.84
N GLN A 117 -13.13 -5.39 -11.75
CA GLN A 117 -14.07 -4.69 -12.63
C GLN A 117 -13.46 -4.33 -13.99
N LYS A 118 -12.13 -4.37 -14.10
CA LYS A 118 -11.37 -3.98 -15.31
C LYS A 118 -10.59 -5.17 -15.80
N ASN A 119 -10.46 -5.31 -17.12
CA ASN A 119 -9.59 -6.32 -17.73
C ASN A 119 -8.13 -5.83 -17.73
N GLU A 120 -7.34 -6.30 -16.76
CA GLU A 120 -5.97 -5.88 -16.53
C GLU A 120 -5.06 -7.10 -16.29
N PRO A 121 -3.73 -6.97 -16.51
CA PRO A 121 -2.78 -8.04 -16.23
C PRO A 121 -2.84 -8.53 -14.77
N LEU A 122 -2.65 -9.83 -14.55
CA LEU A 122 -2.49 -10.43 -13.22
C LEU A 122 -1.12 -10.05 -12.63
N ASP A 123 -0.94 -8.80 -12.24
CA ASP A 123 0.28 -8.31 -11.62
C ASP A 123 0.14 -8.32 -10.08
N MET A 124 -0.75 -7.47 -9.54
CA MET A 124 -1.01 -7.26 -8.11
C MET A 124 0.21 -6.88 -7.26
N ARG A 125 1.35 -6.50 -7.86
CA ARG A 125 2.48 -5.98 -7.10
C ARG A 125 2.27 -4.51 -6.76
N ILE A 126 2.38 -4.20 -5.47
CA ILE A 126 2.41 -2.82 -5.00
C ILE A 126 3.74 -2.17 -5.39
N ASN A 127 4.86 -2.88 -5.23
CA ASN A 127 6.18 -2.43 -5.66
C ASN A 127 6.68 -3.26 -6.86
N LEU A 128 7.04 -2.59 -7.95
CA LEU A 128 7.45 -3.23 -9.21
C LEU A 128 8.87 -3.83 -9.17
N SER A 129 9.69 -3.50 -8.18
CA SER A 129 10.99 -4.14 -7.96
C SER A 129 10.88 -5.60 -7.50
N ILE A 130 9.69 -6.01 -7.03
CA ILE A 130 9.40 -7.40 -6.67
C ILE A 130 9.19 -8.20 -7.96
N ASN A 131 9.88 -9.33 -8.12
CA ASN A 131 9.80 -10.11 -9.36
C ASN A 131 8.56 -11.00 -9.46
N LEU A 132 7.95 -11.38 -8.33
CA LEU A 132 6.83 -12.33 -8.28
C LEU A 132 5.49 -11.63 -8.54
N THR A 133 4.81 -11.97 -9.64
CA THR A 133 3.47 -11.46 -9.96
C THR A 133 2.36 -12.46 -9.58
N ALA A 134 1.11 -11.99 -9.50
CA ALA A 134 -0.05 -12.87 -9.34
C ALA A 134 -0.16 -13.89 -10.48
N LYS A 135 0.20 -13.50 -11.71
CA LYS A 135 0.31 -14.40 -12.88
C LYS A 135 1.29 -15.53 -12.61
N ASP A 136 2.47 -15.22 -12.07
CA ASP A 136 3.50 -16.23 -11.80
C ASP A 136 3.05 -17.20 -10.72
N ILE A 137 2.41 -16.69 -9.66
CA ILE A 137 1.81 -17.52 -8.60
C ILE A 137 0.77 -18.46 -9.21
N LEU A 138 -0.23 -17.93 -9.92
CA LEU A 138 -1.35 -18.72 -10.43
C LEU A 138 -0.94 -19.75 -11.49
N ASN A 139 0.05 -19.45 -12.33
CA ASN A 139 0.52 -20.39 -13.36
C ASN A 139 1.54 -21.40 -12.82
N ASN A 140 2.39 -21.04 -11.86
CA ASN A 140 3.53 -21.89 -11.47
C ASN A 140 3.33 -22.65 -10.16
N TYR A 141 2.53 -22.14 -9.22
CA TYR A 141 2.34 -22.83 -7.93
C TYR A 141 1.56 -24.13 -8.09
N ASP A 142 1.95 -25.15 -7.35
CA ASP A 142 1.22 -26.41 -7.27
C ASP A 142 -0.07 -26.28 -6.45
N PHE A 143 -0.84 -27.37 -6.38
CA PHE A 143 -2.11 -27.40 -5.65
C PHE A 143 -1.94 -27.03 -4.16
N VAL A 144 -0.91 -27.57 -3.50
CA VAL A 144 -0.69 -27.36 -2.06
C VAL A 144 -0.35 -25.90 -1.80
N SER A 145 0.55 -25.32 -2.60
CA SER A 145 0.96 -23.93 -2.47
C SER A 145 -0.21 -22.97 -2.74
N LEU A 146 -1.01 -23.21 -3.79
CA LEU A 146 -2.20 -22.40 -4.07
C LEU A 146 -3.25 -22.53 -2.97
N SER A 147 -3.52 -23.75 -2.48
CA SER A 147 -4.44 -23.97 -1.37
C SER A 147 -4.00 -23.20 -0.12
N ASN A 148 -2.71 -23.23 0.21
CA ASN A 148 -2.16 -22.49 1.35
C ASN A 148 -2.33 -20.98 1.20
N VAL A 149 -2.09 -20.43 0.01
CA VAL A 149 -2.32 -19.00 -0.28
C VAL A 149 -3.80 -18.65 -0.08
N PHE A 150 -4.72 -19.43 -0.66
CA PHE A 150 -6.15 -19.16 -0.56
C PHE A 150 -6.72 -19.38 0.85
N LYS A 151 -6.20 -20.34 1.62
CA LYS A 151 -6.55 -20.53 3.03
C LYS A 151 -6.11 -19.35 3.88
N LYS A 152 -4.88 -18.85 3.68
CA LYS A 152 -4.37 -17.65 4.36
C LYS A 152 -5.19 -16.40 4.00
N GLY A 153 -5.72 -16.33 2.78
CA GLY A 153 -6.65 -15.29 2.34
C GLY A 153 -8.11 -15.57 2.70
N GLU A 154 -8.39 -16.55 3.56
CA GLU A 154 -9.73 -16.90 4.05
C GLU A 154 -10.76 -17.20 2.94
N VAL A 155 -10.30 -17.68 1.78
CA VAL A 155 -11.17 -17.99 0.63
C VAL A 155 -12.05 -19.20 0.96
N PRO A 156 -13.39 -19.08 0.87
CA PRO A 156 -14.29 -20.21 1.06
C PRO A 156 -13.98 -21.33 0.08
N LYS A 157 -13.93 -22.58 0.57
CA LYS A 157 -13.60 -23.76 -0.24
C LYS A 157 -12.25 -23.60 -0.98
N ALA A 158 -11.23 -23.03 -0.32
CA ALA A 158 -9.88 -22.81 -0.85
C ALA A 158 -9.31 -24.01 -1.64
N ASP A 159 -9.45 -25.24 -1.14
CA ASP A 159 -9.00 -26.45 -1.84
C ASP A 159 -9.73 -26.68 -3.17
N LYS A 160 -11.04 -26.41 -3.22
CA LYS A 160 -11.82 -26.51 -4.46
C LYS A 160 -11.36 -25.43 -5.46
N PHE A 161 -11.08 -24.22 -4.99
CA PHE A 161 -10.59 -23.13 -5.82
C PHE A 161 -9.18 -23.40 -6.35
N ALA A 162 -8.25 -23.87 -5.51
CA ALA A 162 -6.92 -24.28 -5.94
C ALA A 162 -6.96 -25.37 -7.02
N LYS A 163 -7.80 -26.41 -6.86
CA LYS A 163 -8.02 -27.44 -7.90
C LYS A 163 -8.52 -26.83 -9.22
N PHE A 164 -9.45 -25.88 -9.13
CA PHE A 164 -9.98 -25.18 -10.30
C PHE A 164 -8.87 -24.41 -11.03
N ILE A 165 -8.05 -23.64 -10.32
CA ILE A 165 -6.91 -22.92 -10.89
C ILE A 165 -5.89 -23.89 -11.53
N CYS A 166 -5.54 -24.98 -10.85
CA CYS A 166 -4.63 -25.99 -11.39
C CYS A 166 -5.15 -26.64 -12.68
N ARG A 167 -6.46 -26.86 -12.80
CA ARG A 167 -7.07 -27.33 -14.05
C ARG A 167 -7.00 -26.25 -15.13
N LYS A 168 -7.40 -25.02 -14.79
CA LYS A 168 -7.46 -23.91 -15.76
C LYS A 168 -6.11 -23.56 -16.36
N LYS A 169 -5.06 -23.50 -15.54
CA LYS A 169 -3.71 -23.18 -16.03
C LYS A 169 -3.13 -24.23 -16.99
N LYS A 170 -3.60 -25.49 -16.94
CA LYS A 170 -3.24 -26.54 -17.91
C LYS A 170 -3.94 -26.36 -19.25
N GLU A 171 -5.17 -25.84 -19.25
CA GLU A 171 -5.93 -25.54 -20.46
C GLU A 171 -5.36 -24.31 -21.17
N LYS A 172 -5.09 -23.24 -20.42
CA LYS A 172 -4.57 -21.99 -20.94
C LYS A 172 -3.85 -21.20 -19.85
N ASN A 173 -2.75 -20.56 -20.22
CA ASN A 173 -2.02 -19.66 -19.33
C ASN A 173 -2.93 -18.49 -18.87
N LEU A 174 -2.98 -18.27 -17.56
CA LEU A 174 -3.78 -17.23 -16.92
C LEU A 174 -3.02 -15.91 -17.03
N ARG A 175 -3.58 -14.89 -17.71
CA ARG A 175 -2.86 -13.63 -17.99
C ARG A 175 -3.49 -12.41 -17.36
N ASN A 176 -4.82 -12.34 -17.37
CA ASN A 176 -5.58 -11.18 -16.94
C ASN A 176 -6.58 -11.56 -15.84
N ASN A 177 -6.99 -10.58 -15.05
CA ASN A 177 -7.88 -10.70 -13.89
C ASN A 177 -9.36 -10.98 -14.24
N THR A 178 -9.77 -10.90 -15.51
CA THR A 178 -11.13 -11.26 -15.94
C THR A 178 -11.27 -12.76 -16.20
N ARG A 179 -12.33 -13.35 -15.65
CA ARG A 179 -12.81 -14.74 -15.81
C ARG A 179 -12.05 -15.81 -15.00
N PHE A 180 -12.37 -15.88 -13.70
CA PHE A 180 -12.29 -17.13 -12.93
C PHE A 180 -13.70 -17.65 -12.65
#